data_AF-A0AA95L6I7-F1
#
_entry.id   AF-A0AA95L6I7-F1
#
_cell.length_a   1.000
_cell.length_b   1.000
_cell.length_c   1.000
_cell.angle_alpha   90.00
_cell.angle_beta   90.00
_cell.angle_gamma   90.00
#
_symmetry.space_group_name_H-M   'P 1'
#
loop_
_entity.id
_entity.type
_entity.pdbx_description
1 polymer ?
#
loop_
_entity_poly.entity_id
_entity_poly.type
_entity_poly.pdbx_seq_one_letter_code
_entity_poly.pdbx_strand_id
1 'polypeptide(L)'
;MKRVEMEELGIENVRVLKSSGFNGFEIEFSVCGQTFVFIVGNSRNPYPLSVKHQFSKQENCSLCEKIIYSAPIGHQLCMYFQNNRQQLLEYFSRYIPTEE
;
A
#
# COMPACT_ATOMS: atom_id res chain seq x y z
N MET A 1 8.12 -3.12 21.16
CA MET A 1 7.96 -2.96 19.70
C MET A 1 8.13 -1.48 19.39
N LYS A 2 9.09 -1.10 18.54
CA LYS A 2 9.18 0.30 18.06
C LYS A 2 7.90 0.59 17.27
N ARG A 3 7.20 1.68 17.59
CA ARG A 3 6.15 2.20 16.70
C ARG A 3 6.84 2.60 15.41
N VAL A 4 6.33 2.12 14.28
CA VAL A 4 6.75 2.57 12.96
C VAL A 4 6.01 3.87 12.70
N GLU A 5 6.74 4.96 12.48
CA GLU A 5 6.13 6.23 12.08
C GLU A 5 6.01 6.25 10.56
N MET A 6 4.79 6.09 10.04
CA MET A 6 4.54 6.08 8.59
C MET A 6 4.94 7.41 7.92
N GLU A 7 4.94 8.51 8.67
CA GLU A 7 5.40 9.83 8.22
C GLU A 7 6.89 9.87 7.85
N GLU A 8 7.71 9.05 8.49
CA GLU A 8 9.16 9.02 8.26
C GLU A 8 9.56 8.18 7.04
N LEU A 9 8.62 7.44 6.45
CA LEU A 9 8.90 6.53 5.33
C LEU A 9 9.12 7.23 3.99
N GLY A 10 8.85 8.55 3.89
CA GLY A 10 8.96 9.27 2.63
C GLY A 10 7.98 8.70 1.58
N ILE A 11 6.71 8.58 1.96
CA ILE A 11 5.65 8.12 1.05
C ILE A 11 5.37 9.21 0.01
N GLU A 12 5.43 8.83 -1.26
CA GLU A 12 5.30 9.72 -2.42
C GLU A 12 4.25 9.19 -3.41
N ASN A 13 3.89 10.02 -4.39
CA ASN A 13 3.03 9.65 -5.54
C ASN A 13 1.71 8.95 -5.15
N VAL A 14 1.09 9.40 -4.05
CA VAL A 14 -0.15 8.79 -3.54
C VAL A 14 -1.31 9.06 -4.49
N ARG A 15 -1.99 7.98 -4.90
CA ARG A 15 -3.19 8.02 -5.73
C ARG A 15 -4.23 7.06 -5.17
N VAL A 16 -5.41 7.59 -4.85
CA VAL A 16 -6.54 6.80 -4.34
C VAL A 16 -7.53 6.56 -5.49
N LEU A 17 -7.82 5.29 -5.75
CA LEU A 17 -8.75 4.83 -6.78
C LEU A 17 -9.89 4.07 -6.12
N LYS A 18 -11.14 4.43 -6.42
CA LYS A 18 -12.30 3.59 -6.04
C LYS A 18 -12.27 2.34 -6.91
N SER A 19 -12.29 1.14 -6.31
CA SER A 19 -12.22 -0.09 -7.11
C SER A 19 -13.53 -0.32 -7.86
N SER A 20 -13.44 -0.73 -9.12
CA SER A 20 -14.60 -1.18 -9.91
C SER A 20 -14.94 -2.65 -9.67
N GLY A 21 -14.03 -3.43 -9.09
CA GLY A 21 -14.18 -4.87 -8.86
C GLY A 21 -14.71 -5.23 -7.48
N PHE A 22 -14.65 -4.33 -6.50
CA PHE A 22 -15.15 -4.55 -5.15
C PHE A 22 -15.49 -3.22 -4.46
N ASN A 23 -16.28 -3.28 -3.39
CA ASN A 23 -16.53 -2.11 -2.55
C ASN A 23 -15.27 -1.78 -1.74
N GLY A 24 -14.58 -0.70 -2.10
CA GLY A 24 -13.38 -0.23 -1.42
C GLY A 24 -12.49 0.62 -2.33
N PHE A 25 -11.21 0.71 -1.96
CA PHE A 25 -10.21 1.52 -2.64
C PHE A 25 -8.94 0.72 -2.96
N GLU A 26 -8.26 1.15 -4.00
CA GLU A 26 -6.89 0.81 -4.34
C GLU A 26 -6.06 2.08 -4.18
N ILE A 27 -5.10 2.05 -3.26
CA ILE A 27 -4.21 3.17 -2.99
C ILE A 27 -2.83 2.82 -3.56
N GLU A 28 -2.48 3.48 -4.67
CA GLU A 28 -1.16 3.40 -5.28
C GLU A 28 -0.24 4.43 -4.60
N PHE A 29 0.97 4.04 -4.24
CA PHE A 29 1.96 4.94 -3.63
C PHE A 29 3.38 4.43 -3.87
N SER A 30 4.37 5.28 -3.61
CA SER A 30 5.79 4.94 -3.74
C SER A 30 6.56 5.19 -2.44
N VAL A 31 7.58 4.37 -2.19
CA VAL A 31 8.60 4.59 -1.15
C VAL A 31 9.96 4.26 -1.76
N CYS A 32 10.95 5.16 -1.62
CA CYS A 32 12.29 4.97 -2.19
C CYS A 32 12.28 4.60 -3.70
N GLY A 33 11.36 5.20 -4.47
CA GLY A 33 11.19 4.91 -5.90
C GLY A 33 10.53 3.56 -6.24
N GLN A 34 10.11 2.79 -5.24
CA GLN A 34 9.42 1.51 -5.39
C GLN A 34 7.92 1.67 -5.22
N THR A 35 7.12 1.08 -6.12
CA THR A 35 5.66 1.24 -6.12
C THR A 35 4.94 0.11 -5.39
N PHE A 36 3.92 0.48 -4.63
CA PHE A 36 3.08 -0.40 -3.83
C PHE A 36 1.61 -0.12 -4.11
N VAL A 37 0.78 -1.15 -3.97
CA VAL A 37 -0.68 -1.05 -4.04
C VAL A 37 -1.27 -1.55 -2.73
N PHE A 38 -1.99 -0.67 -2.05
CA PHE A 38 -2.74 -1.00 -0.86
C PHE A 38 -4.23 -1.15 -1.17
N ILE A 39 -4.72 -2.36 -0.96
CA ILE A 39 -6.13 -2.72 -1.11
C ILE A 39 -6.82 -2.47 0.22
N VAL A 40 -7.84 -1.61 0.18
CA VAL A 40 -8.65 -1.22 1.34
C VAL A 40 -10.10 -1.60 1.06
N GLY A 41 -10.69 -2.43 1.91
CA GLY A 41 -12.09 -2.84 1.77
C GLY A 41 -13.05 -1.83 2.37
N ASN A 42 -14.26 -1.76 1.81
CA ASN A 42 -15.40 -0.94 2.22
C ASN A 42 -15.16 0.58 2.13
N SER A 43 -15.95 1.27 1.30
CA SER A 43 -15.81 2.71 1.11
C SER A 43 -16.30 3.57 2.28
N ARG A 44 -17.18 3.05 3.14
CA ARG A 44 -17.77 3.78 4.28
C ARG A 44 -17.06 3.52 5.60
N ASN A 45 -16.65 2.28 5.83
CA ASN A 45 -15.88 1.88 7.00
C ASN A 45 -14.61 1.13 6.54
N PRO A 46 -13.56 1.87 6.13
CA PRO A 46 -12.37 1.30 5.54
C PRO A 46 -11.68 0.29 6.45
N TYR A 47 -11.26 -0.86 5.90
CA TYR A 47 -10.41 -1.82 6.60
C TYR A 47 -9.30 -2.36 5.70
N PRO A 48 -8.12 -2.69 6.26
CA PRO A 48 -6.97 -3.03 5.45
C PRO A 48 -7.07 -4.48 4.94
N LEU A 49 -6.97 -4.69 3.62
CA LEU A 49 -6.99 -6.05 3.04
C LEU A 49 -5.59 -6.57 2.74
N SER A 50 -4.86 -5.90 1.85
CA SER A 50 -3.52 -6.37 1.45
C SER A 50 -2.68 -5.25 0.86
N VAL A 51 -1.36 -5.33 1.05
CA VAL A 51 -0.37 -4.46 0.41
C VAL A 51 0.53 -5.31 -0.49
N LYS A 52 0.58 -4.97 -1.77
CA LYS A 52 1.32 -5.68 -2.82
C LYS A 52 2.41 -4.77 -3.38
N HIS A 53 3.47 -5.39 -3.88
CA HIS A 53 4.44 -4.70 -4.73
C HIS A 53 3.89 -4.54 -6.14
N GLN A 54 4.29 -3.47 -6.82
CA GLN A 54 4.01 -3.23 -8.23
C GLN A 54 5.28 -2.71 -8.92
N PHE A 55 6.36 -3.48 -8.82
CA PHE A 55 7.66 -3.06 -9.34
C PHE A 55 7.72 -3.23 -10.86
N SER A 56 8.30 -2.24 -11.55
CA SER A 56 8.48 -2.24 -13.01
C SER A 56 9.66 -3.09 -13.45
N LYS A 57 10.58 -3.42 -12.54
CA LYS A 57 11.76 -4.26 -12.76
C LYS A 57 11.96 -5.20 -11.58
N GLN A 58 12.77 -6.24 -11.78
CA GLN A 58 13.17 -7.10 -10.67
C GLN A 58 14.13 -6.35 -9.74
N GLU A 59 13.79 -6.27 -8.47
CA GLU A 59 14.62 -5.61 -7.45
C GLU A 59 14.27 -6.07 -6.03
N ASN A 60 15.14 -5.78 -5.07
CA ASN A 60 14.89 -6.07 -3.67
C ASN A 60 14.00 -4.98 -3.07
N CYS A 61 12.94 -5.36 -2.39
CA CYS A 61 12.12 -4.41 -1.65
C CYS A 61 12.94 -3.74 -0.53
N SER A 62 12.97 -2.41 -0.52
CA SER A 62 13.70 -1.60 0.47
C SER A 62 13.18 -1.76 1.90
N LEU A 63 11.98 -2.31 2.08
CA LEU A 63 11.31 -2.44 3.38
C LEU A 63 11.23 -3.86 3.90
N CYS A 64 11.09 -4.86 3.02
CA CYS A 64 10.96 -6.27 3.43
C CYS A 64 12.06 -7.18 2.89
N GLU A 65 13.04 -6.62 2.16
CA GLU A 65 14.25 -7.27 1.65
C GLU A 65 14.02 -8.45 0.68
N LYS A 66 12.77 -8.76 0.36
CA LYS A 66 12.41 -9.80 -0.62
C LYS A 66 12.78 -9.36 -2.04
N ILE A 67 13.29 -10.31 -2.83
CA ILE A 67 13.45 -10.16 -4.28
C ILE A 67 12.06 -10.19 -4.90
N ILE A 68 11.67 -9.09 -5.54
CA ILE A 68 10.39 -8.94 -6.20
C ILE A 68 10.65 -8.96 -7.70
N TYR A 69 9.94 -9.82 -8.43
CA TYR A 69 9.97 -9.85 -9.90
C TYR A 69 9.14 -8.70 -10.48
N SER A 70 9.36 -8.33 -11.73
CA SER A 70 8.51 -7.32 -12.38
C SER A 70 7.05 -7.77 -12.48
N ALA A 71 6.11 -6.84 -12.32
CA ALA A 71 4.71 -7.10 -12.63
C ALA A 71 4.54 -7.55 -14.10
N PRO A 72 3.56 -8.42 -14.43
CA PRO A 72 2.44 -8.90 -13.60
C PRO A 72 2.76 -10.14 -12.75
N ILE A 73 3.92 -10.79 -12.94
CA ILE A 73 4.36 -11.94 -12.13
C ILE A 73 4.63 -11.50 -10.68
N GLY A 74 5.08 -10.25 -10.52
CA GLY A 74 5.51 -9.62 -9.27
C GLY A 74 4.46 -9.13 -8.28
N HIS A 75 3.18 -9.51 -8.37
CA HIS A 75 2.13 -9.10 -7.41
C HIS A 75 2.28 -9.79 -6.02
N GLN A 76 3.51 -9.89 -5.54
CA GLN A 76 3.88 -10.46 -4.25
C GLN A 76 3.56 -9.46 -3.13
N LEU A 77 3.19 -9.98 -1.96
CA LEU A 77 2.87 -9.13 -0.81
C LEU A 77 4.13 -8.50 -0.21
N CYS A 78 4.03 -7.22 0.19
CA CYS A 78 5.06 -6.56 0.99
C CYS A 78 4.89 -6.92 2.46
N MET A 79 5.74 -7.80 3.00
CA MET A 79 5.56 -8.27 4.40
C MET A 79 5.68 -7.14 5.42
N TYR A 80 6.51 -6.13 5.16
CA TYR A 80 6.63 -4.97 6.02
C TYR A 80 5.29 -4.23 6.14
N PHE A 81 4.71 -3.83 5.01
CA PHE A 81 3.44 -3.12 5.02
C PHE A 81 2.27 -4.02 5.42
N GLN A 82 2.31 -5.32 5.10
CA GLN A 82 1.29 -6.25 5.56
C GLN A 82 1.22 -6.35 7.08
N ASN A 83 2.37 -6.38 7.74
CA ASN A 83 2.45 -6.42 9.21
C ASN A 83 2.04 -5.09 9.85
N ASN A 84 2.18 -3.98 9.14
CA ASN A 84 1.84 -2.63 9.61
C ASN A 84 0.59 -2.04 8.92
N ARG A 85 -0.25 -2.88 8.29
CA ARG A 85 -1.35 -2.42 7.42
C ARG A 85 -2.41 -1.56 8.13
N GLN A 86 -2.56 -1.74 9.44
CA GLN A 86 -3.47 -0.93 10.24
C GLN A 86 -2.95 0.51 10.40
N GLN A 87 -1.66 0.66 10.73
CA GLN A 87 -0.99 1.97 10.79
C GLN A 87 -0.93 2.62 9.41
N LEU A 88 -0.75 1.81 8.35
CA LEU A 88 -0.79 2.30 6.98
C LEU A 88 -2.19 2.82 6.60
N LEU A 89 -3.26 2.15 7.05
CA LEU A 89 -4.62 2.64 6.87
C LEU A 89 -4.88 3.94 7.63
N GLU A 90 -4.41 4.04 8.88
CA GLU A 90 -4.48 5.27 9.67
C GLU A 90 -3.72 6.41 8.98
N TYR A 91 -2.55 6.13 8.40
CA TYR A 91 -1.81 7.11 7.60
C TYR A 91 -2.64 7.56 6.38
N PHE A 92 -3.23 6.62 5.65
CA PHE A 92 -3.96 6.92 4.42
C PHE A 92 -5.39 7.43 4.62
N SER A 93 -5.95 7.39 5.84
CA SER A 93 -7.32 7.84 6.09
C SER A 93 -7.54 9.30 5.71
N ARG A 94 -6.50 10.14 5.78
CA ARG A 94 -6.52 11.55 5.34
C ARG A 94 -6.69 11.74 3.83
N TYR A 95 -6.45 10.70 3.03
CA TYR A 95 -6.53 10.72 1.56
C TYR A 95 -7.77 10.00 1.03
N ILE A 96 -8.44 9.20 1.86
CA ILE A 96 -9.65 8.47 1.47
C ILE A 96 -10.83 9.46 1.47
N PRO A 97 -11.61 9.55 0.38
CA PRO A 97 -12.81 10.39 0.35
C PRO A 97 -13.82 9.91 1.39
N THR A 98 -14.22 10.79 2.31
CA THR A 98 -15.40 10.57 3.14
C THR A 98 -16.64 10.84 2.28
N GLU A 99 -17.47 9.82 2.02
CA GLU A 99 -18.81 10.08 1.51
C GLU A 99 -19.63 10.69 2.67
N GLU A 100 -19.97 11.98 2.54
CA GLU A 100 -20.93 12.68 3.43
C GLU A 100 -22.35 12.10 3.32
#